data_AF-A0A2H0ZAS5-F1
#
_entry.id   AF-A0A2H0ZAS5-F1
#
_cell.length_a   1.000
_cell.length_b   1.000
_cell.length_c   1.000
_cell.angle_alpha   90.00
_cell.angle_beta   90.00
_cell.angle_gamma   90.00
#
_symmetry.space_group_name_H-M   'P 1'
#
loop_
_entity.id
_entity.type
_entity.pdbx_description
1 polymer ?
#
loop_
_entity_poly.entity_id
_entity_poly.type
_entity_poly.pdbx_seq_one_letter_code
_entity_poly.pdbx_strand_id
1 'polypeptide(L)'
;MRSKPVKTLFFIPVCLALLVYAYAETKNGKETTNSLKKFKFYSISALKAKKPASGFFNTEGYVVKIYTCPPCPEGAMCKPCMRNNILISENANLQESYMLAKKDMILFTDKAKDFRLGEKYRFSIKVMDYSTTGDSINDVELIGWEQPAVKKKKTPEKTK
;
A
#
# COMPACT_ATOMS: atom_id res chain seq x y z
N MET A 1 -66.00 -38.52 2.71
CA MET A 1 -65.43 -38.09 1.41
C MET A 1 -64.68 -36.79 1.62
N ARG A 2 -63.38 -36.73 1.23
CA ARG A 2 -62.59 -35.56 0.75
C ARG A 2 -62.49 -34.33 1.68
N SER A 3 -61.38 -33.59 1.84
CA SER A 3 -59.93 -33.68 1.56
C SER A 3 -59.34 -32.38 2.15
N LYS A 4 -58.14 -32.41 2.75
CA LYS A 4 -57.36 -31.20 3.13
C LYS A 4 -56.99 -30.37 1.88
N PRO A 5 -56.64 -29.07 2.02
CA PRO A 5 -55.21 -28.68 1.95
C PRO A 5 -54.86 -27.49 2.88
N VAL A 6 -53.81 -27.52 3.71
CA VAL A 6 -52.38 -27.23 3.42
C VAL A 6 -52.18 -26.01 2.52
N LYS A 7 -51.74 -24.88 3.11
CA LYS A 7 -51.02 -23.83 2.38
C LYS A 7 -49.63 -23.65 2.98
N THR A 8 -48.69 -24.02 2.13
CA THR A 8 -47.24 -24.14 2.27
C THR A 8 -46.55 -22.79 2.45
N LEU A 9 -45.56 -22.77 3.34
CA LEU A 9 -44.55 -21.72 3.54
C LEU A 9 -43.89 -21.32 2.21
N PHE A 10 -43.87 -20.01 1.92
CA PHE A 10 -43.05 -19.38 0.88
C PHE A 10 -42.24 -18.24 1.49
N PHE A 11 -41.20 -18.52 2.28
CA PHE A 11 -40.31 -17.47 2.81
C PHE A 11 -38.86 -17.92 3.05
N ILE A 12 -38.35 -18.90 2.29
CA ILE A 12 -36.98 -19.45 2.47
C ILE A 12 -35.93 -18.93 1.45
N PRO A 13 -36.23 -18.46 0.21
CA PRO A 13 -35.15 -18.22 -0.76
C PRO A 13 -34.41 -16.88 -0.60
N VAL A 14 -34.96 -15.90 0.14
CA VAL A 14 -34.34 -14.56 0.26
C VAL A 14 -33.18 -14.53 1.26
N CYS A 15 -33.24 -15.32 2.34
CA CYS A 15 -32.15 -15.39 3.34
C CYS A 15 -30.86 -16.03 2.79
N LEU A 16 -30.98 -17.00 1.87
CA LEU A 16 -29.80 -17.64 1.27
C LEU A 16 -29.04 -16.68 0.33
N ALA A 17 -29.74 -15.84 -0.43
CA ALA A 17 -29.09 -14.86 -1.30
C ALA A 17 -28.33 -13.79 -0.51
N LEU A 18 -28.88 -13.32 0.61
CA LEU A 18 -28.19 -12.36 1.50
C LEU A 18 -26.98 -12.98 2.20
N LEU A 19 -27.06 -14.25 2.60
CA LEU A 19 -25.91 -14.96 3.17
C LEU A 19 -24.79 -15.17 2.14
N VAL A 20 -25.12 -15.46 0.88
CA VAL A 20 -24.11 -15.57 -0.19
C VAL A 20 -23.46 -14.22 -0.48
N TYR A 21 -24.23 -13.12 -0.48
CA TYR A 21 -23.70 -11.77 -0.71
C TYR A 21 -22.78 -11.32 0.42
N ALA A 22 -23.15 -11.58 1.68
CA ALA A 22 -22.29 -11.30 2.84
C ALA A 22 -21.03 -12.19 2.88
N TYR A 23 -21.10 -13.43 2.38
CA TYR A 23 -19.93 -14.31 2.34
C TYR A 23 -18.90 -13.86 1.29
N ALA A 24 -19.33 -13.24 0.19
CA ALA A 24 -18.45 -12.79 -0.88
C ALA A 24 -17.53 -11.62 -0.47
N GLU A 25 -17.98 -10.73 0.41
CA GLU A 25 -17.16 -9.57 0.85
C GLU A 25 -15.99 -9.96 1.77
N THR A 26 -16.05 -11.12 2.44
CA THR A 26 -15.01 -11.52 3.41
C THR A 26 -13.73 -12.08 2.79
N LYS A 27 -13.71 -12.38 1.48
CA LYS A 27 -12.55 -13.02 0.83
C LYS A 27 -11.51 -12.08 0.22
N ASN A 28 -11.75 -10.77 0.15
CA ASN A 28 -10.80 -9.82 -0.43
C ASN A 28 -9.86 -9.14 0.57
N GLY A 29 -9.94 -9.48 1.87
CA GLY A 29 -9.19 -8.79 2.94
C GLY A 29 -7.92 -9.49 3.45
N LYS A 30 -7.45 -10.58 2.83
CA LYS A 30 -6.46 -11.48 3.46
C LYS A 30 -5.24 -11.80 2.58
N GLU A 31 -4.57 -10.78 2.06
CA GLU A 31 -3.31 -10.99 1.32
C GLU A 31 -2.20 -9.95 1.56
N THR A 32 -2.21 -9.26 2.71
CA THR A 32 -1.16 -8.26 3.02
C THR A 32 -0.37 -8.50 4.32
N THR A 33 -0.63 -9.58 5.07
CA THR A 33 -0.01 -9.76 6.40
C THR A 33 0.96 -10.94 6.54
N ASN A 34 1.32 -11.67 5.48
CA ASN A 34 2.19 -12.85 5.62
C ASN A 34 3.39 -12.92 4.63
N SER A 35 3.99 -11.79 4.30
CA SER A 35 5.36 -11.83 3.75
C SER A 35 6.05 -10.47 3.76
N LEU A 36 6.47 -10.01 4.94
CA LEU A 36 7.84 -9.47 4.96
C LEU A 36 8.76 -10.66 4.70
N LYS A 37 8.97 -10.97 3.43
CA LYS A 37 9.94 -11.98 2.97
C LYS A 37 11.28 -11.70 3.66
N LYS A 38 12.09 -12.74 3.91
CA LYS A 38 13.45 -12.64 4.49
C LYS A 38 14.44 -11.93 3.54
N PHE A 39 14.14 -10.70 3.16
CA PHE A 39 15.04 -9.86 2.39
C PHE A 39 15.98 -9.11 3.33
N LYS A 40 17.19 -8.86 2.83
CA LYS A 40 18.17 -8.08 3.58
C LYS A 40 17.68 -6.64 3.71
N PHE A 41 17.76 -6.13 4.92
CA PHE A 41 17.37 -4.77 5.24
C PHE A 41 18.50 -3.78 4.95
N TYR A 42 18.15 -2.65 4.34
CA TYR A 42 19.02 -1.50 4.14
C TYR A 42 18.24 -0.21 4.38
N SER A 43 18.87 0.80 4.97
CA SER A 43 18.34 2.16 4.92
C SER A 43 18.31 2.66 3.47
N ILE A 44 17.49 3.66 3.17
CA ILE A 44 17.39 4.25 1.82
C ILE A 44 18.77 4.71 1.35
N SER A 45 19.48 5.44 2.19
CA SER A 45 20.83 5.95 1.91
C SER A 45 21.86 4.83 1.68
N ALA A 46 21.77 3.73 2.43
CA ALA A 46 22.65 2.56 2.25
C ALA A 46 22.34 1.82 0.95
N LEU A 47 21.06 1.68 0.58
CA LEU A 47 20.65 1.03 -0.66
C LEU A 47 21.10 1.85 -1.89
N LYS A 48 20.91 3.17 -1.84
CA LYS A 48 21.39 4.10 -2.89
C LYS A 48 22.90 4.13 -3.00
N ALA A 49 23.63 4.03 -1.88
CA ALA A 49 25.08 3.91 -1.91
C ALA A 49 25.56 2.58 -2.52
N LYS A 50 24.83 1.49 -2.27
CA LYS A 50 25.14 0.16 -2.81
C LYS A 50 24.91 0.06 -4.32
N LYS A 51 23.95 0.81 -4.87
CA LYS A 51 23.55 0.79 -6.29
C LYS A 51 23.35 -0.64 -6.84
N PRO A 52 22.47 -1.46 -6.24
CA PRO A 52 22.19 -2.79 -6.77
C PRO A 52 21.62 -2.68 -8.19
N ALA A 53 22.07 -3.55 -9.11
CA ALA A 53 21.53 -3.60 -10.46
C ALA A 53 20.06 -4.05 -10.48
N SER A 54 19.70 -5.01 -9.63
CA SER A 54 18.32 -5.44 -9.37
C SER A 54 18.26 -6.29 -8.09
N GLY A 55 17.06 -6.58 -7.59
CA GLY A 55 16.85 -7.56 -6.52
C GLY A 55 15.80 -7.16 -5.49
N PHE A 56 15.66 -7.99 -4.46
CA PHE A 56 14.66 -7.82 -3.42
C PHE A 56 15.28 -7.39 -2.09
N PHE A 57 14.70 -6.36 -1.48
CA PHE A 57 15.23 -5.73 -0.27
C PHE A 57 14.11 -5.33 0.69
N ASN A 58 14.48 -5.11 1.94
CA ASN A 58 13.63 -4.42 2.90
C ASN A 58 14.22 -3.03 3.18
N THR A 59 13.37 -2.03 3.36
CA THR A 59 13.76 -0.69 3.80
C THR A 59 12.70 -0.10 4.73
N GLU A 60 12.97 1.06 5.31
CA GLU A 60 12.00 1.80 6.12
C GLU A 60 12.07 3.28 5.80
N GLY A 61 10.94 3.96 5.95
CA GLY A 61 10.87 5.39 5.69
C GLY A 61 9.51 5.97 6.05
N TYR A 62 9.48 7.28 6.18
CA TYR A 62 8.27 8.10 6.29
C TYR A 62 7.71 8.34 4.89
N VAL A 63 6.40 8.23 4.72
CA VAL A 63 5.74 8.64 3.49
C VAL A 63 5.66 10.17 3.48
N VAL A 64 6.50 10.81 2.68
CA VAL A 64 6.62 12.28 2.64
C VAL A 64 5.87 12.92 1.47
N LYS A 65 5.47 12.11 0.49
CA LYS A 65 4.59 12.51 -0.62
C LYS A 65 3.82 11.30 -1.16
N ILE A 66 2.61 11.54 -1.63
CA ILE A 66 1.77 10.56 -2.33
C ILE A 66 1.39 11.16 -3.68
N TYR A 67 1.52 10.38 -4.74
CA TYR A 67 1.14 10.81 -6.08
C TYR A 67 0.34 9.71 -6.79
N THR A 68 -0.74 10.13 -7.40
CA THR A 68 -1.57 9.31 -8.27
C THR A 68 -1.70 10.03 -9.60
N CYS A 69 -1.41 9.34 -10.71
CA CYS A 69 -1.66 9.91 -12.02
C CYS A 69 -3.18 10.13 -12.17
N PRO A 70 -3.62 11.35 -12.55
CA PRO A 70 -5.03 11.61 -12.75
C PRO A 70 -5.58 10.75 -13.90
N PRO A 71 -6.84 10.30 -13.80
CA PRO A 71 -7.48 9.58 -14.89
C PRO A 71 -7.55 10.48 -16.14
N CYS A 72 -7.45 9.86 -17.30
CA CYS A 72 -7.58 10.57 -18.56
C CYS A 72 -9.05 10.81 -18.89
N PRO A 73 -9.46 12.05 -19.19
CA PRO A 73 -10.82 12.33 -19.64
C PRO A 73 -11.16 11.56 -20.92
N GLU A 74 -12.42 11.18 -21.06
CA GLU A 74 -12.91 10.49 -22.25
C GLU A 74 -12.69 11.34 -23.51
N GLY A 75 -12.18 10.72 -24.58
CA GLY A 75 -11.89 11.40 -25.84
C GLY A 75 -10.66 12.31 -25.86
N ALA A 76 -9.92 12.43 -24.74
CA ALA A 76 -8.71 13.26 -24.67
C ALA A 76 -7.43 12.44 -24.93
N MET A 77 -6.40 13.11 -25.46
CA MET A 77 -5.02 12.59 -25.44
C MET A 77 -4.38 12.94 -24.10
N CYS A 78 -4.04 11.93 -23.31
CA CYS A 78 -3.50 12.11 -21.98
C CYS A 78 -2.08 12.65 -22.03
N LYS A 79 -1.77 13.63 -21.18
CA LYS A 79 -0.37 14.02 -20.96
C LYS A 79 0.38 12.84 -20.32
N PRO A 80 1.62 12.56 -20.74
CA PRO A 80 2.47 11.63 -20.01
C PRO A 80 2.55 12.03 -18.54
N CYS A 81 2.31 11.08 -17.67
CA CYS A 81 2.36 11.24 -16.23
C CYS A 81 3.27 10.17 -15.64
N MET A 82 3.86 10.45 -14.48
CA MET A 82 4.57 9.42 -13.73
C MET A 82 3.58 8.34 -13.29
N ARG A 83 4.04 7.08 -13.14
CA ARG A 83 3.23 6.02 -12.54
C ARG A 83 2.86 6.37 -11.09
N ASN A 84 1.78 5.78 -10.58
CA ASN A 84 1.39 5.91 -9.18
C ASN A 84 2.57 5.56 -8.27
N ASN A 85 2.83 6.42 -7.29
CA ASN A 85 3.99 6.28 -6.42
C ASN A 85 3.79 6.95 -5.06
N ILE A 86 4.63 6.52 -4.13
CA ILE A 86 4.89 7.24 -2.88
C ILE A 86 6.36 7.67 -2.85
N LEU A 87 6.61 8.85 -2.32
CA LEU A 87 7.96 9.28 -1.96
C LEU A 87 8.18 8.93 -0.49
N ILE A 88 9.20 8.13 -0.22
CA ILE A 88 9.61 7.80 1.14
C ILE A 88 10.93 8.48 1.48
N SER A 89 11.10 8.85 2.75
CA SER A 89 12.33 9.45 3.26
C SER A 89 12.73 8.85 4.60
N GLU A 90 14.03 8.82 4.90
CA GLU A 90 14.51 8.51 6.25
C GLU A 90 14.09 9.59 7.27
N ASN A 91 13.75 10.81 6.82
CA ASN A 91 13.30 11.91 7.66
C ASN A 91 11.78 12.14 7.52
N ALA A 92 11.12 12.62 8.57
CA ALA A 92 9.68 12.87 8.57
C ALA A 92 9.26 14.21 7.92
N ASN A 93 10.11 14.81 7.10
CA ASN A 93 9.85 16.12 6.50
C ASN A 93 9.00 15.95 5.23
N LEU A 94 7.77 16.46 5.24
CA LEU A 94 6.92 16.48 4.06
C LEU A 94 7.62 17.26 2.93
N GLN A 95 7.49 16.76 1.70
CA GLN A 95 8.10 17.38 0.54
C GLN A 95 7.05 17.91 -0.43
N GLU A 96 7.22 19.18 -0.83
CA GLU A 96 6.37 19.81 -1.83
C GLU A 96 6.83 19.46 -3.26
N SER A 97 8.13 19.34 -3.49
CA SER A 97 8.72 19.03 -4.80
C SER A 97 9.25 17.58 -4.89
N TYR A 98 9.66 17.16 -6.09
CA TYR A 98 10.31 15.86 -6.34
C TYR A 98 11.84 15.96 -6.39
N MET A 99 12.42 16.82 -5.56
CA MET A 99 13.88 16.96 -5.48
C MET A 99 14.44 15.86 -4.58
N LEU A 100 14.78 14.72 -5.17
CA LEU A 100 15.21 13.53 -4.44
C LEU A 100 16.56 13.76 -3.76
N ALA A 101 16.56 13.79 -2.43
CA ALA A 101 17.80 13.77 -1.65
C ALA A 101 18.38 12.35 -1.57
N LYS A 102 19.59 12.24 -1.00
CA LYS A 102 20.25 10.96 -0.72
C LYS A 102 19.43 10.02 0.19
N LYS A 103 18.52 10.59 0.97
CA LYS A 103 17.67 9.88 1.94
C LYS A 103 16.26 9.63 1.44
N ASP A 104 15.95 10.01 0.20
CA ASP A 104 14.64 9.88 -0.39
C ASP A 104 14.63 8.81 -1.47
N MET A 105 13.48 8.18 -1.68
CA MET A 105 13.29 7.13 -2.68
C MET A 105 11.84 7.12 -3.16
N ILE A 106 11.65 7.04 -4.48
CA ILE A 106 10.33 6.84 -5.08
C ILE A 106 10.02 5.34 -5.07
N LEU A 107 8.88 4.94 -4.51
CA LEU A 107 8.35 3.59 -4.62
C LEU A 107 7.12 3.59 -5.53
N PHE A 108 7.21 2.91 -6.66
CA PHE A 108 6.08 2.72 -7.58
C PHE A 108 5.10 1.69 -7.02
N THR A 109 3.81 2.05 -7.03
CA THR A 109 2.73 1.20 -6.53
C THR A 109 1.36 1.70 -6.97
N ASP A 110 0.46 0.78 -7.31
CA ASP A 110 -0.96 1.09 -7.55
C ASP A 110 -1.74 1.35 -6.25
N LYS A 111 -1.14 1.02 -5.10
CA LYS A 111 -1.75 1.15 -3.77
C LYS A 111 -1.31 2.44 -3.06
N ALA A 112 -0.93 3.48 -3.82
CA ALA A 112 -0.42 4.73 -3.26
C ALA A 112 -1.42 5.40 -2.29
N LYS A 113 -2.72 5.20 -2.52
CA LYS A 113 -3.82 5.74 -1.70
C LYS A 113 -3.98 5.05 -0.34
N ASP A 114 -3.38 3.88 -0.14
CA ASP A 114 -3.47 3.12 1.11
C ASP A 114 -2.51 3.67 2.18
N PHE A 115 -1.62 4.59 1.80
CA PHE A 115 -0.64 5.20 2.69
C PHE A 115 -1.13 6.52 3.28
N ARG A 116 -0.61 6.83 4.47
CA ARG A 116 -0.85 8.10 5.16
C ARG A 116 0.43 8.94 5.16
N LEU A 117 0.32 10.20 4.78
CA LEU A 117 1.42 11.16 4.83
C LEU A 117 1.96 11.32 6.26
N GLY A 118 3.28 11.42 6.39
CA GLY A 118 3.98 11.58 7.66
C GLY A 118 4.12 10.28 8.48
N GLU A 119 3.45 9.20 8.10
CA GLU A 119 3.56 7.92 8.81
C GLU A 119 4.79 7.13 8.35
N LYS A 120 5.40 6.40 9.29
CA LYS A 120 6.55 5.53 9.03
C LYS A 120 6.09 4.11 8.75
N TYR A 121 6.69 3.47 7.75
CA TYR A 121 6.44 2.08 7.40
C TYR A 121 7.74 1.32 7.18
N ARG A 122 7.66 0.00 7.23
CA ARG A 122 8.67 -0.91 6.68
C ARG A 122 8.15 -1.44 5.36
N PHE A 123 8.99 -1.39 4.34
CA PHE A 123 8.64 -1.75 2.96
C PHE A 123 9.49 -2.92 2.52
N SER A 124 8.86 -3.94 1.96
CA SER A 124 9.52 -4.88 1.06
C SER A 124 9.45 -4.32 -0.35
N ILE A 125 10.59 -4.28 -1.02
CA ILE A 125 10.77 -3.64 -2.32
C ILE A 125 11.50 -4.55 -3.31
N LYS A 126 11.25 -4.31 -4.59
CA LYS A 126 12.00 -4.87 -5.71
C LYS A 126 12.69 -3.74 -6.47
N VAL A 127 14.02 -3.75 -6.50
CA VAL A 127 14.80 -2.88 -7.38
C VAL A 127 14.80 -3.53 -8.77
N MET A 128 14.34 -2.78 -9.75
CA MET A 128 14.26 -3.20 -11.15
C MET A 128 15.64 -3.07 -11.83
N ASP A 129 15.78 -3.66 -13.00
CA ASP A 129 16.99 -3.58 -13.84
C ASP A 129 16.98 -2.40 -14.81
N TYR A 130 15.97 -1.54 -14.72
CA TYR A 130 15.81 -0.32 -15.53
C TYR A 130 15.52 0.90 -14.65
N SER A 131 15.72 2.10 -15.21
CA SER A 131 15.37 3.36 -14.56
C SER A 131 14.50 4.21 -15.48
N THR A 132 13.39 4.73 -14.95
CA THR A 132 12.53 5.72 -15.60
C THR A 132 12.60 7.09 -14.91
N THR A 133 13.42 7.20 -13.87
CA THR A 133 13.59 8.41 -13.07
C THR A 133 15.05 8.90 -13.11
N GLY A 134 15.26 10.15 -12.71
CA GLY A 134 16.61 10.69 -12.50
C GLY A 134 17.25 10.30 -11.18
N ASP A 135 16.71 9.31 -10.45
CA ASP A 135 17.25 8.89 -9.17
C ASP A 135 18.59 8.14 -9.32
N SER A 136 19.39 8.09 -8.26
CA SER A 136 20.69 7.41 -8.23
C SER A 136 20.59 5.87 -8.15
N ILE A 137 19.37 5.34 -8.17
CA ILE A 137 19.05 3.91 -8.14
C ILE A 137 17.99 3.65 -9.21
N ASN A 138 17.97 2.42 -9.74
CA ASN A 138 16.92 1.96 -10.64
C ASN A 138 15.53 2.07 -10.00
N ASP A 139 14.50 1.95 -10.83
CA ASP A 139 13.11 1.99 -10.39
C ASP A 139 12.85 0.96 -9.28
N VAL A 140 12.06 1.37 -8.30
CA VAL A 140 11.76 0.54 -7.13
C VAL A 140 10.27 0.29 -7.06
N GLU A 141 9.87 -0.99 -7.11
CA GLU A 141 8.49 -1.42 -6.98
C GLU A 141 8.19 -1.87 -5.55
N LEU A 142 7.06 -1.43 -5.02
CA LEU A 142 6.55 -1.92 -3.74
C LEU A 142 5.98 -3.33 -3.91
N ILE A 143 6.40 -4.26 -3.06
CA ILE A 143 5.88 -5.63 -3.03
C ILE A 143 5.19 -6.01 -1.72
N GLY A 144 5.38 -5.21 -0.65
CA GLY A 144 4.70 -5.41 0.63
C GLY A 144 5.08 -4.31 1.63
N TRP A 145 4.25 -4.10 2.64
CA TRP A 145 4.54 -3.13 3.71
C TRP A 145 3.89 -3.53 5.03
N GLU A 146 4.45 -3.03 6.12
CA GLU A 146 3.85 -3.08 7.45
C GLU A 146 4.04 -1.73 8.15
N GLN A 147 3.06 -1.34 8.97
CA GLN A 147 3.21 -0.20 9.87
C GLN A 147 3.84 -0.71 11.19
N PRO A 148 4.94 -0.10 11.68
CA PRO A 148 5.49 -0.47 12.97
C PRO A 148 4.44 -0.29 14.06
N ALA A 149 4.35 -1.23 14.99
CA ALA A 149 3.43 -1.10 16.12
C ALA A 149 3.73 0.20 16.89
N VAL A 150 2.80 1.15 16.84
CA VAL A 150 2.88 2.36 17.67
C VAL A 150 2.72 1.91 19.12
N LYS A 151 3.82 1.86 19.88
CA LYS A 151 3.76 1.69 21.33
C LYS A 151 3.03 2.92 21.88
N LYS A 152 1.73 2.79 22.16
CA LYS A 152 0.96 3.84 22.84
C LYS A 152 1.69 4.17 24.14
N LYS A 153 2.33 5.34 24.23
CA LYS A 153 2.80 5.86 25.51
C LYS A 153 1.56 6.00 26.38
N LYS A 154 1.46 5.23 27.45
CA LYS A 154 0.47 5.47 28.51
C LYS A 154 0.69 6.90 28.98
N THR A 155 -0.24 7.79 28.67
CA THR A 155 -0.32 9.11 29.32
C THR A 155 -0.43 8.84 30.82
N PRO A 156 0.47 9.36 31.66
CA PRO A 156 0.31 9.22 33.10
C PRO A 156 -0.98 9.94 33.49
N GLU A 157 -1.95 9.14 33.96
CA GLU A 157 -3.16 9.61 34.60
C GLU A 157 -2.73 10.42 35.83
N LYS A 158 -2.91 11.74 35.76
CA LYS A 158 -2.68 12.61 36.91
C LYS A 158 -3.78 12.31 37.94
N THR A 159 -3.45 11.47 38.91
CA THR A 159 -4.23 11.36 40.15
C THR A 159 -4.07 12.67 40.90
N LYS A 160 -5.19 13.35 41.15
CA LYS A 160 -5.29 14.54 41.99
C LYS A 160 -5.76 14.12 43.38
#